data_AF-A0A7C7UYS1-F1
#
_entry.id   AF-A0A7C7UYS1-F1
#
_cell.length_a   1.000
_cell.length_b   1.000
_cell.length_c   1.000
_cell.angle_alpha   90.00
_cell.angle_beta   90.00
_cell.angle_gamma   90.00
#
_symmetry.space_group_name_H-M   'P 1'
#
loop_
_entity.id
_entity.type
_entity.pdbx_description
1 polymer ?
#
loop_
_entity_poly.entity_id
_entity_poly.type
_entity_poly.pdbx_seq_one_letter_code
_entity_poly.pdbx_strand_id
1 'polypeptide(L)'
;VILFGGAILTLILISMRLGGVTAWWPTHWPSEWESPVWGFSSTARVTFLGAALAQFTWWTCTAGSDQMAIQRYLSTRDAPAARNVLLISLLANVAVVLILSPVGLALWAYFRAHPELLQAGRTVLADADKLFPRFIEVGMPAGISGLVVAGLLAAAMSSLSSGVNSSCSIVTVDFIDRFGWGRRRGELDHVKTARLISVFVGLVVIALASGVGMVQGNLLEVAFKVVNLLTAPLFGLFFMALFVRWATGFGTIFGAVVGVIVVAAINYWPDLTQRPGISFLWAMPLGFIAQIVTGSLASLLPLGRQPAEVGHQRS
;
A
#
# COMPACT_ATOMS: atom_id res chain seq x y z
N VAL A 1 7.71 13.48 12.68
CA VAL A 1 8.07 13.66 14.11
C VAL A 1 6.83 13.84 14.99
N ILE A 2 5.96 14.81 14.71
CA ILE A 2 4.76 15.09 15.51
C ILE A 2 3.86 13.85 15.69
N LEU A 3 3.57 13.13 14.59
CA LEU A 3 2.75 11.91 14.64
C LEU A 3 3.36 10.82 15.54
N PHE A 4 4.67 10.60 15.47
CA PHE A 4 5.38 9.65 16.33
C PHE A 4 5.32 10.07 17.79
N GLY A 5 5.52 11.36 18.07
CA GLY A 5 5.34 11.92 19.41
C GLY A 5 3.91 11.71 19.94
N GLY A 6 2.90 11.94 19.11
CA GLY A 6 1.50 11.69 19.43
C GLY A 6 1.19 10.21 19.71
N ALA A 7 1.76 9.31 18.93
CA ALA A 7 1.62 7.86 19.13
C ALA A 7 2.27 7.40 20.45
N ILE A 8 3.50 7.84 20.73
CA ILE A 8 4.20 7.55 22.00
C ILE A 8 3.41 8.13 23.18
N LEU A 9 2.95 9.37 23.06
CA LEU A 9 2.15 10.01 24.11
C LEU A 9 0.83 9.27 24.35
N THR A 10 0.20 8.75 23.30
CA THR A 10 -1.00 7.90 23.41
C THR A 10 -0.72 6.69 24.31
N LEU A 11 0.40 5.99 24.07
CA LEU A 11 0.81 4.86 24.90
C LEU A 11 1.04 5.26 26.35
N ILE A 12 1.72 6.40 26.59
CA ILE A 12 1.97 6.91 27.94
C ILE A 12 0.66 7.22 28.66
N LEU A 13 -0.22 8.00 28.03
CA LEU A 13 -1.50 8.43 28.62
C LEU A 13 -2.41 7.24 28.93
N ILE A 14 -2.52 6.28 28.01
CA ILE A 14 -3.33 5.08 28.24
C ILE A 14 -2.72 4.24 29.36
N SER A 15 -1.40 4.06 29.38
CA SER A 15 -0.71 3.33 30.45
C SER A 15 -0.95 4.00 31.81
N MET A 16 -0.90 5.33 31.90
CA MET A 16 -1.18 6.06 33.13
C MET A 16 -2.63 5.90 33.58
N ARG A 17 -3.59 5.94 32.65
CA ARG A 17 -5.03 5.84 32.97
C ARG A 17 -5.47 4.42 33.35
N LEU A 18 -4.89 3.40 32.73
CA LEU A 18 -5.25 1.99 32.99
C LEU A 18 -4.38 1.33 34.09
N GLY A 19 -3.42 2.06 34.67
CA GLY A 19 -2.59 1.56 35.77
C GLY A 19 -1.34 0.77 35.35
N GLY A 20 -0.91 0.91 34.09
CA GLY A 20 0.37 0.39 33.58
C GLY A 20 0.29 -0.22 32.19
N VAL A 21 1.44 -0.60 31.64
CA VAL A 21 1.54 -1.29 30.34
C VAL A 21 0.89 -2.67 30.39
N THR A 22 1.03 -3.37 31.51
CA THR A 22 0.44 -4.69 31.73
C THR A 22 -1.09 -4.69 31.74
N ALA A 23 -1.72 -3.52 31.91
CA ALA A 23 -3.18 -3.40 31.93
C ALA A 23 -3.81 -3.44 30.53
N TRP A 24 -3.09 -2.98 29.50
CA TRP A 24 -3.57 -2.99 28.11
C TRP A 24 -2.81 -3.96 27.21
N TRP A 25 -1.63 -4.42 27.63
CA TRP A 25 -0.91 -5.46 26.92
C TRP A 25 -1.60 -6.82 27.16
N PRO A 26 -2.12 -7.48 26.12
CA PRO A 26 -2.86 -8.73 26.30
C PRO A 26 -1.95 -9.84 26.85
N THR A 27 -2.35 -10.45 27.98
CA THR A 27 -1.67 -11.61 28.58
C THR A 27 -2.08 -12.94 27.94
N HIS A 28 -3.25 -12.96 27.32
CA HIS A 28 -3.80 -14.08 26.55
C HIS A 28 -4.32 -13.54 25.22
N TRP A 29 -4.43 -14.43 24.23
CA TRP A 29 -4.99 -14.06 22.94
C TRP A 29 -6.48 -13.68 23.11
N PRO A 30 -6.91 -12.48 22.68
CA PRO A 30 -8.31 -12.06 22.78
C PRO A 30 -9.23 -13.04 22.04
N SER A 31 -10.35 -13.42 22.65
CA SER A 31 -11.30 -14.37 22.07
C SER A 31 -12.03 -13.83 20.84
N GLU A 32 -12.06 -12.51 20.65
CA GLU A 32 -12.63 -11.88 19.45
C GLU A 32 -11.69 -11.91 18.25
N TRP A 33 -10.43 -12.33 18.44
CA TRP A 33 -9.43 -12.38 17.39
C TRP A 33 -9.23 -13.82 16.95
N GLU A 34 -9.12 -14.02 15.64
CA GLU A 34 -8.72 -15.32 15.10
C GLU A 34 -7.32 -15.68 15.62
N SER A 35 -7.14 -16.92 16.09
CA SER A 35 -5.86 -17.37 16.64
C SER A 35 -4.77 -17.35 15.57
N PRO A 36 -3.54 -16.90 15.90
CA PRO A 36 -2.48 -16.78 14.93
C PRO A 36 -2.01 -18.18 14.53
N VAL A 37 -2.02 -18.45 13.23
CA VAL A 37 -1.52 -19.71 12.67
C VAL A 37 -0.07 -19.51 12.25
N TRP A 38 0.84 -20.13 13.00
CA TRP A 38 2.29 -20.00 12.78
C TRP A 38 2.79 -20.73 11.52
N GLY A 39 2.09 -21.78 11.09
CA GLY A 39 2.51 -22.66 9.99
C GLY A 39 1.93 -22.30 8.62
N PHE A 40 1.98 -23.28 7.72
CA PHE A 40 1.40 -23.19 6.38
C PHE A 40 -0.11 -23.50 6.45
N SER A 41 -0.93 -22.49 6.24
CA SER A 41 -2.35 -22.66 5.93
C SER A 41 -2.74 -21.68 4.84
N SER A 42 -3.29 -22.20 3.75
CA SER A 42 -3.78 -21.39 2.63
C SER A 42 -5.15 -20.77 2.93
N THR A 43 -5.90 -21.31 3.88
CA THR A 43 -7.28 -20.93 4.19
C THR A 43 -7.42 -20.09 5.46
N ALA A 44 -6.43 -20.13 6.37
CA ALA A 44 -6.43 -19.24 7.53
C ALA A 44 -6.28 -17.78 7.10
N ARG A 45 -7.08 -16.88 7.68
CA ARG A 45 -7.13 -15.45 7.31
C ARG A 45 -5.75 -14.80 7.37
N VAL A 46 -5.00 -15.06 8.44
CA VAL A 46 -3.64 -14.57 8.65
C VAL A 46 -2.74 -15.73 9.11
N THR A 47 -1.73 -16.05 8.30
CA THR A 47 -0.62 -16.93 8.71
C THR A 47 0.66 -16.14 8.78
N PHE A 48 1.56 -16.49 9.69
CA PHE A 48 2.85 -15.78 9.81
C PHE A 48 3.64 -15.84 8.50
N LEU A 49 3.75 -17.03 7.89
CA LEU A 49 4.44 -17.21 6.61
C LEU A 49 3.74 -16.47 5.47
N GLY A 50 2.41 -16.55 5.38
CA GLY A 50 1.64 -15.85 4.36
C GLY A 50 1.81 -14.33 4.47
N ALA A 51 1.80 -13.79 5.69
CA ALA A 51 2.03 -12.37 5.94
C ALA A 51 3.46 -11.96 5.59
N ALA A 52 4.47 -12.76 5.96
CA ALA A 52 5.86 -12.48 5.63
C ALA A 52 6.10 -12.48 4.11
N LEU A 53 5.56 -13.47 3.39
CA LEU A 53 5.66 -13.55 1.93
C LEU A 53 4.91 -12.42 1.25
N ALA A 54 3.68 -12.13 1.68
CA ALA A 54 2.89 -11.01 1.16
C ALA A 54 3.65 -9.69 1.32
N GLN A 55 4.21 -9.45 2.51
CA GLN A 55 4.92 -8.21 2.81
C GLN A 55 6.24 -8.10 2.04
N PHE A 56 6.97 -9.21 1.91
CA PHE A 56 8.17 -9.27 1.08
C PHE A 56 7.85 -8.93 -0.38
N THR A 57 6.86 -9.62 -0.97
CA THR A 57 6.42 -9.38 -2.35
C THR A 57 5.94 -7.95 -2.53
N TRP A 58 5.13 -7.42 -1.61
CA TRP A 58 4.65 -6.03 -1.66
C TRP A 58 5.81 -5.04 -1.67
N TRP A 59 6.77 -5.16 -0.74
CA TRP A 59 7.91 -4.24 -0.67
C TRP A 59 8.81 -4.33 -1.90
N THR A 60 9.05 -5.53 -2.42
CA THR A 60 9.82 -5.70 -3.66
C THR A 60 9.10 -5.07 -4.85
N CYS A 61 7.80 -5.32 -5.01
CA CYS A 61 7.03 -4.79 -6.13
C CYS A 61 6.96 -3.26 -6.09
N THR A 62 6.65 -2.68 -4.92
CA THR A 62 6.57 -1.23 -4.75
C THR A 62 7.94 -0.57 -4.92
N ALA A 63 9.00 -1.10 -4.31
CA ALA A 63 10.34 -0.54 -4.50
C ALA A 63 10.82 -0.64 -5.97
N GLY A 64 10.40 -1.67 -6.70
CA GLY A 64 10.88 -1.91 -8.07
C GLY A 64 10.03 -1.27 -9.18
N SER A 65 8.79 -0.86 -8.91
CA SER A 65 7.86 -0.39 -9.95
C SER A 65 7.01 0.82 -9.58
N ASP A 66 6.93 1.21 -8.30
CA ASP A 66 6.18 2.40 -7.92
C ASP A 66 6.93 3.66 -8.37
N GLN A 67 6.26 4.49 -9.17
CA GLN A 67 6.83 5.73 -9.69
C GLN A 67 7.31 6.67 -8.58
N MET A 68 6.63 6.70 -7.41
CA MET A 68 7.09 7.49 -6.27
C MET A 68 8.43 7.00 -5.74
N ALA A 69 8.64 5.67 -5.68
CA ALA A 69 9.89 5.09 -5.20
C ALA A 69 11.03 5.28 -6.21
N ILE A 70 10.76 4.99 -7.48
CA ILE A 70 11.75 5.10 -8.56
C ILE A 70 12.25 6.54 -8.71
N GLN A 71 11.37 7.53 -8.70
CA GLN A 71 11.78 8.94 -8.80
C GLN A 71 12.68 9.36 -7.63
N ARG A 72 12.42 8.86 -6.41
CA ARG A 72 13.30 9.12 -5.26
C ARG A 72 14.69 8.54 -5.47
N TYR A 73 14.81 7.34 -6.03
CA TYR A 73 16.11 6.74 -6.32
C TYR A 73 16.86 7.49 -7.43
N LEU A 74 16.17 7.87 -8.51
CA LEU A 74 16.76 8.62 -9.63
C LEU A 74 17.20 10.04 -9.25
N SER A 75 16.63 10.61 -8.18
CA SER A 75 17.05 11.91 -7.64
C SER A 75 18.31 11.84 -6.77
N THR A 76 18.85 10.64 -6.51
CA THR A 76 20.11 10.48 -5.77
C THR A 76 21.32 10.56 -6.69
N ARG A 77 22.49 10.89 -6.12
CA ARG A 77 23.72 11.08 -6.89
C ARG A 77 24.21 9.82 -7.59
N ASP A 78 24.07 8.67 -6.95
CA ASP A 78 24.63 7.39 -7.39
C ASP A 78 23.86 6.19 -6.80
N ALA A 79 24.11 5.00 -7.34
CA ALA A 79 23.42 3.78 -6.90
C ALA A 79 23.65 3.42 -5.41
N PRO A 80 24.85 3.62 -4.81
CA PRO A 80 25.03 3.49 -3.37
C PRO A 80 24.15 4.43 -2.55
N ALA A 81 24.01 5.70 -2.95
CA ALA A 81 23.10 6.64 -2.30
C ALA A 81 21.64 6.18 -2.40
N ALA A 82 21.20 5.69 -3.57
CA ALA A 82 19.86 5.11 -3.73
C ALA A 82 19.60 3.92 -2.79
N ARG A 83 20.59 3.02 -2.63
CA ARG A 83 20.52 1.88 -1.70
C ARG A 83 20.37 2.34 -0.25
N ASN A 84 21.10 3.38 0.14
CA ASN A 84 20.97 3.96 1.48
C ASN A 84 19.59 4.58 1.70
N VAL A 85 19.03 5.28 0.70
CA VAL A 85 17.65 5.80 0.76
C VAL A 85 16.64 4.67 0.97
N LEU A 86 16.78 3.56 0.25
CA LEU A 86 15.94 2.37 0.43
C LEU A 86 16.07 1.80 1.85
N LEU A 87 17.29 1.60 2.36
CA LEU A 87 17.53 1.08 3.71
C LEU A 87 16.93 1.97 4.80
N ILE A 88 17.14 3.28 4.71
CA ILE A 88 16.57 4.25 5.66
C ILE A 88 15.05 4.19 5.62
N SER A 89 14.45 4.08 4.42
CA SER A 89 13.00 3.98 4.25
C SER A 89 12.44 2.70 4.87
N LEU A 90 13.12 1.55 4.70
CA LEU A 90 12.72 0.28 5.30
C LEU A 90 12.81 0.33 6.83
N LEU A 91 13.91 0.85 7.38
CA LEU A 91 14.09 1.01 8.84
C LEU A 91 13.05 1.95 9.44
N ALA A 92 12.75 3.07 8.76
CA ALA A 92 11.71 4.00 9.20
C ALA A 92 10.32 3.33 9.23
N ASN A 93 10.01 2.48 8.25
CA ASN A 93 8.76 1.73 8.23
C ASN A 93 8.65 0.73 9.39
N VAL A 94 9.74 -0.01 9.68
CA VAL A 94 9.78 -0.91 10.84
C VAL A 94 9.52 -0.13 12.14
N ALA A 95 10.15 1.03 12.31
CA ALA A 95 9.92 1.88 13.47
C ALA A 95 8.47 2.36 13.59
N VAL A 96 7.84 2.77 12.46
CA VAL A 96 6.41 3.14 12.43
C VAL A 96 5.54 1.98 12.90
N VAL A 97 5.73 0.79 12.34
CA VAL A 97 4.93 -0.39 12.68
C VAL A 97 5.09 -0.76 14.16
N LEU A 98 6.32 -0.75 14.68
CA LEU A 98 6.58 -1.03 16.10
C LEU A 98 5.95 -0.02 17.06
N ILE A 99 5.76 1.23 16.64
CA ILE A 99 5.13 2.27 17.47
C ILE A 99 3.60 2.22 17.35
N LEU A 100 3.06 2.06 16.14
CA LEU A 100 1.62 2.10 15.91
C LEU A 100 0.89 0.81 16.29
N SER A 101 1.57 -0.34 16.25
CA SER A 101 0.91 -1.62 16.59
C SER A 101 0.50 -1.69 18.07
N PRO A 102 1.37 -1.32 19.04
CA PRO A 102 0.97 -1.19 20.44
C PRO A 102 -0.09 -0.10 20.66
N VAL A 103 -0.11 0.97 19.85
CA VAL A 103 -1.15 2.01 19.96
C VAL A 103 -2.53 1.43 19.66
N GLY A 104 -2.64 0.58 18.63
CA GLY A 104 -3.89 -0.14 18.35
C GLY A 104 -4.36 -1.01 19.53
N LEU A 105 -3.45 -1.75 20.15
CA LEU A 105 -3.72 -2.55 21.35
C LEU A 105 -4.18 -1.69 22.53
N ALA A 106 -3.45 -0.61 22.80
CA ALA A 106 -3.73 0.30 23.90
C ALA A 106 -5.11 0.96 23.73
N LEU A 107 -5.44 1.41 22.52
CA LEU A 107 -6.76 1.99 22.21
C LEU A 107 -7.88 0.96 22.35
N TRP A 108 -7.68 -0.26 21.84
CA TRP A 108 -8.65 -1.35 21.98
C TRP A 108 -8.95 -1.64 23.47
N ALA A 109 -7.92 -1.76 24.31
CA ALA A 109 -8.09 -1.99 25.74
C ALA A 109 -8.77 -0.80 26.45
N TYR A 110 -8.35 0.42 26.10
CA TYR A 110 -8.90 1.65 26.68
C TYR A 110 -10.41 1.79 26.42
N PHE A 111 -10.87 1.60 25.18
CA PHE A 111 -12.29 1.70 24.85
C PHE A 111 -13.12 0.48 25.32
N ARG A 112 -12.48 -0.64 25.66
CA ARG A 112 -13.13 -1.73 26.39
C ARG A 112 -13.36 -1.40 27.86
N ALA A 113 -12.39 -0.75 28.49
CA ALA A 113 -12.52 -0.31 29.87
C ALA A 113 -13.50 0.86 30.02
N HIS A 114 -13.68 1.66 28.95
CA HIS A 114 -14.53 2.85 28.92
C HIS A 114 -15.54 2.82 27.75
N PRO A 115 -16.50 1.86 27.75
CA PRO A 115 -17.48 1.76 26.69
C PRO A 115 -18.38 3.01 26.56
N GLU A 116 -18.56 3.77 27.63
CA GLU A 116 -19.30 5.04 27.65
C GLU A 116 -18.70 6.15 26.78
N LEU A 117 -17.41 6.04 26.45
CA LEU A 117 -16.72 7.02 25.58
C LEU A 117 -16.93 6.74 24.09
N LEU A 118 -17.46 5.57 23.74
CA LEU A 118 -17.87 5.23 22.39
C LEU A 118 -19.17 5.95 22.02
N GLN A 119 -19.36 6.21 20.73
CA GLN A 119 -20.63 6.73 20.23
C GLN A 119 -21.74 5.68 20.39
N ALA A 120 -22.97 6.12 20.65
CA ALA A 120 -24.11 5.21 20.87
C ALA A 120 -24.32 4.23 19.71
N GLY A 121 -24.51 2.94 20.03
CA GLY A 121 -24.71 1.87 19.05
C GLY A 121 -23.44 1.37 18.35
N ARG A 122 -22.26 1.81 18.77
CA ARG A 122 -20.97 1.45 18.15
C ARG A 122 -20.20 0.43 18.98
N THR A 123 -19.45 -0.45 18.31
CA THR A 123 -18.59 -1.44 18.99
C THR A 123 -17.12 -1.17 18.66
N VAL A 124 -16.23 -1.58 19.56
CA VAL A 124 -14.76 -1.42 19.40
C VAL A 124 -14.27 -2.07 18.10
N LEU A 125 -14.84 -3.22 17.70
CA LEU A 125 -14.46 -3.93 16.48
C LEU A 125 -15.00 -3.26 15.21
N ALA A 126 -16.26 -2.80 15.23
CA ALA A 126 -16.88 -2.22 14.03
C ALA A 126 -16.27 -0.88 13.62
N ASP A 127 -15.71 -0.13 14.57
CA ASP A 127 -15.15 1.20 14.35
C ASP A 127 -13.68 1.28 14.78
N ALA A 128 -12.93 0.19 14.60
CA ALA A 128 -11.50 0.12 14.92
C ALA A 128 -10.71 1.31 14.32
N ASP A 129 -11.01 1.69 13.07
CA ASP A 129 -10.36 2.81 12.37
C ASP A 129 -10.67 4.20 12.98
N LYS A 130 -11.74 4.31 13.80
CA LYS A 130 -12.17 5.57 14.44
C LYS A 130 -11.70 5.71 15.88
N LEU A 131 -11.16 4.64 16.48
CA LEU A 131 -10.72 4.66 17.87
C LEU A 131 -9.64 5.71 18.11
N PHE A 132 -8.67 5.81 17.21
CA PHE A 132 -7.57 6.75 17.41
C PHE A 132 -8.02 8.23 17.31
N PRO A 133 -8.76 8.65 16.27
CA PRO A 133 -9.39 9.98 16.26
C PRO A 133 -10.25 10.26 17.49
N ARG A 134 -11.05 9.28 17.93
CA ARG A 134 -11.89 9.43 19.13
C ARG A 134 -11.05 9.63 20.39
N PHE A 135 -9.94 8.92 20.54
CA PHE A 135 -9.05 9.08 21.69
C PHE A 135 -8.34 10.45 21.68
N ILE A 136 -8.01 10.99 20.51
CA ILE A 136 -7.48 12.35 20.41
C ILE A 136 -8.50 13.38 20.91
N GLU A 137 -9.79 13.15 20.66
CA GLU A 137 -10.88 14.02 21.13
C GLU A 137 -11.12 13.93 22.65
N VAL A 138 -11.22 12.71 23.19
CA VAL A 138 -11.69 12.50 24.59
C VAL A 138 -10.58 12.16 25.59
N GLY A 139 -9.44 11.69 25.11
CA GLY A 139 -8.37 11.11 25.93
C GLY A 139 -7.13 11.99 26.07
N MET A 140 -6.91 12.94 25.15
CA MET A 140 -5.71 13.79 25.12
C MET A 140 -5.94 15.18 25.74
N PRO A 141 -4.91 15.80 26.34
CA PRO A 141 -5.00 17.17 26.85
C PRO A 141 -5.24 18.22 25.74
N ALA A 142 -5.85 19.34 26.11
CA ALA A 142 -5.99 20.50 25.23
C ALA A 142 -4.61 21.00 24.73
N GLY A 143 -4.55 21.54 23.52
CA GLY A 143 -3.31 21.93 22.85
C GLY A 143 -2.58 20.75 22.19
N ILE A 144 -2.28 19.70 22.96
CA ILE A 144 -1.63 18.49 22.44
C ILE A 144 -2.53 17.79 21.41
N SER A 145 -3.82 17.67 21.71
CA SER A 145 -4.80 17.08 20.78
C SER A 145 -4.77 17.77 19.43
N GLY A 146 -4.74 19.10 19.42
CA GLY A 146 -4.62 19.91 18.20
C GLY A 146 -3.30 19.67 17.46
N LEU A 147 -2.19 19.55 18.19
CA LEU A 147 -0.88 19.23 17.61
C LEU A 147 -0.87 17.84 16.93
N VAL A 148 -1.48 16.83 17.57
CA VAL A 148 -1.58 15.48 17.00
C VAL A 148 -2.48 15.47 15.76
N VAL A 149 -3.63 16.16 15.79
CA VAL A 149 -4.50 16.33 14.60
C VAL A 149 -3.74 17.03 13.47
N ALA A 150 -3.02 18.11 13.77
CA ALA A 150 -2.21 18.81 12.77
C ALA A 150 -1.13 17.90 12.18
N GLY A 151 -0.46 17.10 13.02
CA GLY A 151 0.53 16.11 12.56
C GLY A 151 -0.06 15.00 11.68
N LEU A 152 -1.25 14.52 12.02
CA LEU A 152 -2.00 13.53 11.23
C LEU A 152 -2.38 14.09 9.85
N LEU A 153 -2.94 15.32 9.83
CA LEU A 153 -3.28 16.00 8.59
C LEU A 153 -2.04 16.29 7.74
N ALA A 154 -0.93 16.72 8.35
CA ALA A 154 0.33 16.94 7.64
C ALA A 154 0.88 15.64 7.03
N ALA A 155 0.80 14.51 7.74
CA ALA A 155 1.19 13.21 7.21
C ALA A 155 0.30 12.78 6.03
N ALA A 156 -1.02 12.94 6.16
CA ALA A 156 -1.97 12.65 5.08
C ALA A 156 -1.73 13.53 3.84
N MET A 157 -1.51 14.84 4.03
CA MET A 157 -1.22 15.77 2.94
C MET A 157 0.11 15.44 2.23
N SER A 158 1.12 14.96 2.94
CA SER A 158 2.39 14.54 2.34
C SER A 158 2.22 13.36 1.38
N SER A 159 1.47 12.33 1.79
CA SER A 159 1.12 11.18 0.94
C SER A 159 0.25 11.61 -0.24
N LEU A 160 -0.76 12.44 0.00
CA LEU A 160 -1.66 12.93 -1.04
C LEU A 160 -0.91 13.75 -2.10
N SER A 161 -0.05 14.68 -1.67
CA SER A 161 0.78 15.48 -2.56
C SER A 161 1.70 14.61 -3.42
N SER A 162 2.36 13.61 -2.81
CA SER A 162 3.22 12.68 -3.54
C SER A 162 2.44 11.88 -4.59
N GLY A 163 1.26 11.35 -4.23
CA GLY A 163 0.41 10.59 -5.16
C GLY A 163 -0.13 11.44 -6.31
N VAL A 164 -0.59 12.67 -6.03
CA VAL A 164 -1.04 13.61 -7.07
C VAL A 164 0.10 13.98 -8.02
N ASN A 165 1.30 14.24 -7.49
CA ASN A 165 2.46 14.59 -8.30
C ASN A 165 2.90 13.44 -9.20
N SER A 166 2.96 12.21 -8.67
CA SER A 166 3.30 11.05 -9.49
C SER A 166 2.25 10.73 -10.55
N SER A 167 0.96 10.86 -10.21
CA SER A 167 -0.14 10.72 -11.19
C SER A 167 -0.03 11.76 -12.31
N CYS A 168 0.25 13.02 -11.95
CA CYS A 168 0.45 14.08 -12.93
C CYS A 168 1.66 13.81 -13.84
N SER A 169 2.76 13.30 -13.27
CA SER A 169 3.95 12.92 -14.04
C SER A 169 3.64 11.82 -15.04
N ILE A 170 2.91 10.77 -14.63
CA ILE A 170 2.48 9.67 -15.51
C ILE A 170 1.59 10.21 -16.64
N VAL A 171 0.57 11.01 -16.34
CA VAL A 171 -0.32 11.56 -17.38
C VAL A 171 0.44 12.47 -18.35
N THR A 172 1.39 13.26 -17.86
CA THR A 172 2.14 14.19 -18.72
C THR A 172 3.13 13.44 -19.61
N VAL A 173 4.00 12.61 -19.03
CA VAL A 173 5.09 11.96 -19.76
C VAL A 173 4.57 10.78 -20.58
N ASP A 174 3.78 9.90 -19.96
CA ASP A 174 3.42 8.62 -20.58
C ASP A 174 2.23 8.73 -21.54
N PHE A 175 1.42 9.80 -21.42
CA PHE A 175 0.31 10.05 -22.35
C PHE A 175 0.56 11.29 -23.21
N ILE A 176 0.63 12.49 -22.62
CA ILE A 176 0.67 13.74 -23.41
C ILE A 176 1.91 13.82 -24.29
N ASP A 177 3.08 13.60 -23.71
CA ASP A 177 4.35 13.69 -24.45
C ASP A 177 4.51 12.49 -25.39
N ARG A 178 4.19 11.27 -24.92
CA ARG A 178 4.27 10.03 -25.71
C ARG A 178 3.38 10.05 -26.96
N PHE A 179 2.15 10.51 -26.85
CA PHE A 179 1.22 10.62 -27.98
C PHE A 179 1.36 11.94 -28.76
N GLY A 180 2.31 12.80 -28.37
CA GLY A 180 2.60 14.04 -29.07
C GLY A 180 1.51 15.11 -28.94
N TRP A 181 0.60 14.98 -27.97
CA TRP A 181 -0.46 15.95 -27.70
C TRP A 181 0.08 17.30 -27.18
N GLY A 182 1.33 17.35 -26.73
CA GLY A 182 2.03 18.54 -26.24
C GLY A 182 3.08 19.17 -27.18
N ARG A 183 3.35 18.59 -28.36
CA ARG A 183 4.55 18.86 -29.20
C ARG A 183 4.74 20.31 -29.73
N ARG A 184 3.82 21.24 -29.46
CA ARG A 184 3.88 22.65 -29.87
C ARG A 184 3.85 23.66 -28.71
N ARG A 185 3.96 23.21 -27.46
CA ARG A 185 3.82 24.06 -26.28
C ARG A 185 5.18 24.41 -25.68
N GLY A 186 5.36 25.68 -25.26
CA GLY A 186 6.57 26.12 -24.53
C GLY A 186 6.56 25.66 -23.07
N GLU A 187 7.69 25.79 -22.35
CA GLU A 187 7.82 25.34 -20.95
C GLU A 187 6.72 25.89 -20.01
N LEU A 188 6.30 27.14 -20.20
CA LEU A 188 5.21 27.75 -19.42
C LEU A 188 3.86 27.05 -19.63
N ASP A 189 3.61 26.49 -20.81
CA ASP A 189 2.38 25.75 -21.12
C ASP A 189 2.45 24.31 -20.59
N HIS A 190 3.64 23.73 -20.45
CA HIS A 190 3.83 22.44 -19.77
C HIS A 190 3.50 22.55 -18.27
N VAL A 191 3.97 23.59 -17.59
CA VAL A 191 3.66 23.81 -16.16
C VAL A 191 2.16 24.05 -15.94
N LYS A 192 1.51 24.83 -16.82
CA LYS A 192 0.06 25.04 -16.76
C LYS A 192 -0.72 23.74 -16.97
N THR A 193 -0.30 22.93 -17.94
CA THR A 193 -0.92 21.64 -18.25
C THR A 193 -0.79 20.68 -17.06
N ALA A 194 0.42 20.57 -16.48
CA ALA A 194 0.65 19.78 -15.28
C ALA A 194 -0.24 20.24 -14.10
N ARG A 195 -0.33 21.56 -13.86
CA ARG A 195 -1.20 22.10 -12.80
C ARG A 195 -2.67 21.74 -13.02
N LEU A 196 -3.16 21.81 -14.25
CA LEU A 196 -4.55 21.45 -14.58
C LEU A 196 -4.82 19.96 -14.32
N ILE A 197 -3.86 19.09 -14.69
CA ILE A 197 -3.93 17.65 -14.42
C ILE A 197 -3.94 17.39 -12.91
N SER A 198 -3.09 18.06 -12.13
CA SER A 198 -3.09 17.93 -10.66
C SER A 198 -4.43 18.32 -10.05
N VAL A 199 -5.07 19.40 -10.52
CA VAL A 199 -6.40 19.81 -10.07
C VAL A 199 -7.44 18.75 -10.42
N PHE A 200 -7.43 18.25 -11.65
CA PHE A 200 -8.35 17.19 -12.08
C PHE A 200 -8.21 15.92 -11.24
N VAL A 201 -6.98 15.43 -11.05
CA VAL A 201 -6.70 14.26 -10.20
C VAL A 201 -7.16 14.51 -8.77
N GLY A 202 -6.91 15.70 -8.21
CA GLY A 202 -7.38 16.08 -6.88
C GLY A 202 -8.91 16.04 -6.75
N LEU A 203 -9.63 16.55 -7.75
CA LEU A 203 -11.10 16.50 -7.79
C LEU A 203 -11.63 15.06 -7.83
N VAL A 204 -11.02 14.21 -8.65
CA VAL A 204 -11.36 12.77 -8.70
C VAL A 204 -11.13 12.11 -7.34
N VAL A 205 -10.01 12.39 -6.69
CA VAL A 205 -9.72 11.85 -5.34
C VAL A 205 -10.77 12.32 -4.32
N ILE A 206 -11.17 13.60 -4.33
CA ILE A 206 -12.21 14.12 -3.44
C ILE A 206 -13.56 13.43 -3.69
N ALA A 207 -13.93 13.25 -4.97
CA ALA A 207 -15.17 12.57 -5.34
C ALA A 207 -15.21 11.12 -4.84
N LEU A 208 -14.11 10.37 -5.03
CA LEU A 208 -13.99 9.00 -4.54
C LEU A 208 -13.96 8.94 -3.00
N ALA A 209 -13.23 9.86 -2.35
CA ALA A 209 -13.15 9.92 -0.89
C ALA A 209 -14.51 10.22 -0.24
N SER A 210 -15.38 10.98 -0.91
CA SER A 210 -16.74 11.26 -0.43
C SER A 210 -17.60 9.98 -0.31
N GLY A 211 -17.25 8.92 -1.06
CA GLY A 211 -17.89 7.60 -0.99
C GLY A 211 -17.28 6.65 0.04
N VAL A 212 -16.21 7.03 0.77
CA VAL A 212 -15.50 6.10 1.67
C VAL A 212 -16.38 5.57 2.81
N GLY A 213 -17.41 6.33 3.22
CA GLY A 213 -18.37 5.91 4.23
C GLY A 213 -19.25 4.72 3.82
N MET A 214 -19.27 4.37 2.53
CA MET A 214 -19.97 3.20 1.99
C MET A 214 -19.12 1.92 2.04
N VAL A 215 -17.81 2.03 2.33
CA VAL A 215 -16.90 0.89 2.42
C VAL A 215 -17.18 0.13 3.73
N GLN A 216 -17.48 -1.15 3.60
CA GLN A 216 -17.72 -2.05 4.73
C GLN A 216 -16.45 -2.85 5.06
N GLY A 217 -16.26 -3.16 6.34
CA GLY A 217 -15.12 -3.93 6.83
C GLY A 217 -13.92 -3.06 7.21
N ASN A 218 -12.77 -3.71 7.41
CA ASN A 218 -11.53 -3.05 7.79
C ASN A 218 -10.96 -2.27 6.58
N LEU A 219 -10.78 -0.96 6.73
CA LEU A 219 -10.36 -0.10 5.62
C LEU A 219 -8.96 -0.48 5.09
N LEU A 220 -8.05 -0.87 5.98
CA LEU A 220 -6.71 -1.32 5.62
C LEU A 220 -6.77 -2.60 4.76
N GLU A 221 -7.62 -3.57 5.12
CA GLU A 221 -7.79 -4.80 4.33
C GLU A 221 -8.33 -4.49 2.92
N VAL A 222 -9.36 -3.65 2.82
CA VAL A 222 -9.94 -3.25 1.52
C VAL A 222 -8.91 -2.51 0.67
N ALA A 223 -8.16 -1.59 1.27
CA ALA A 223 -7.08 -0.88 0.59
C ALA A 223 -6.02 -1.85 0.03
N PHE A 224 -5.58 -2.84 0.83
CA PHE A 224 -4.65 -3.85 0.36
C PHE A 224 -5.24 -4.68 -0.80
N LYS A 225 -6.50 -5.13 -0.73
CA LYS A 225 -7.14 -5.90 -1.82
C LYS A 225 -7.15 -5.12 -3.14
N VAL A 226 -7.46 -3.83 -3.11
CA VAL A 226 -7.50 -2.96 -4.29
C VAL A 226 -6.10 -2.73 -4.85
N VAL A 227 -5.13 -2.34 -4.01
CA VAL A 227 -3.77 -2.05 -4.48
C VAL A 227 -3.06 -3.32 -4.98
N ASN A 228 -3.27 -4.45 -4.29
CA ASN A 228 -2.70 -5.74 -4.67
C ASN A 228 -3.03 -6.16 -6.10
N LEU A 229 -4.20 -5.76 -6.61
CA LEU A 229 -4.69 -6.11 -7.94
C LEU A 229 -3.73 -5.70 -9.06
N LEU A 230 -3.04 -4.56 -8.89
CA LEU A 230 -2.21 -3.97 -9.94
C LEU A 230 -0.72 -3.95 -9.58
N THR A 231 -0.37 -3.89 -8.29
CA THR A 231 1.05 -3.76 -7.88
C THR A 231 1.91 -4.94 -8.31
N ALA A 232 1.48 -6.19 -8.04
CA ALA A 232 2.24 -7.36 -8.45
C ALA A 232 2.28 -7.50 -9.99
N PRO A 233 1.16 -7.29 -10.71
CA PRO A 233 1.20 -7.37 -12.16
C PRO A 233 2.06 -6.33 -12.87
N LEU A 234 2.04 -5.08 -12.39
CA LEU A 234 2.90 -4.02 -12.91
C LEU A 234 4.38 -4.34 -12.69
N PHE A 235 4.76 -4.75 -11.48
CA PHE A 235 6.14 -5.16 -11.22
C PHE A 235 6.55 -6.36 -12.08
N GLY A 236 5.65 -7.32 -12.31
CA GLY A 236 5.91 -8.46 -13.18
C GLY A 236 6.25 -8.06 -14.63
N LEU A 237 5.72 -6.95 -15.15
CA LEU A 237 6.11 -6.44 -16.48
C LEU A 237 7.59 -6.03 -16.49
N PHE A 238 8.02 -5.26 -15.48
CA PHE A 238 9.43 -4.87 -15.32
C PHE A 238 10.32 -6.08 -15.07
N PHE A 239 9.87 -7.04 -14.26
CA PHE A 239 10.61 -8.25 -13.97
C PHE A 239 10.88 -9.06 -15.25
N MET A 240 9.85 -9.27 -16.06
CA MET A 240 9.97 -9.94 -17.36
C MET A 240 10.97 -9.21 -18.27
N ALA A 241 10.87 -7.88 -18.36
CA ALA A 241 11.74 -7.08 -19.21
C ALA A 241 13.23 -7.07 -18.75
N LEU A 242 13.48 -7.08 -17.43
CA LEU A 242 14.83 -6.96 -16.88
C LEU A 242 15.54 -8.30 -16.68
N PHE A 243 14.80 -9.34 -16.29
CA PHE A 243 15.40 -10.61 -15.84
C PHE A 243 15.14 -11.79 -16.78
N VAL A 244 14.11 -11.74 -17.63
CA VAL A 244 13.77 -12.83 -18.55
C VAL A 244 14.28 -12.50 -19.96
N ARG A 245 15.47 -13.01 -20.29
CA ARG A 245 16.22 -12.68 -21.51
C ARG A 245 15.48 -12.97 -22.83
N TRP A 246 14.53 -13.91 -22.80
CA TRP A 246 13.74 -14.31 -23.96
C TRP A 246 12.29 -13.81 -23.90
N ALA A 247 11.98 -12.86 -23.01
CA ALA A 247 10.65 -12.29 -22.90
C ALA A 247 10.24 -11.62 -24.22
N THR A 248 9.00 -11.88 -24.66
CA THR A 248 8.38 -11.19 -25.81
C THR A 248 7.33 -10.20 -25.31
N GLY A 249 6.98 -9.21 -26.13
CA GLY A 249 5.89 -8.28 -25.78
C GLY A 249 4.55 -8.99 -25.56
N PHE A 250 4.24 -9.98 -26.42
CA PHE A 250 3.04 -10.81 -26.27
C PHE A 250 3.07 -11.62 -24.98
N GLY A 251 4.14 -12.38 -24.73
CA GLY A 251 4.25 -13.20 -23.52
C GLY A 251 4.21 -12.36 -22.24
N THR A 252 4.83 -11.19 -22.24
CA THR A 252 4.82 -10.27 -21.09
C THR A 252 3.41 -9.76 -20.77
N ILE A 253 2.64 -9.33 -21.78
CA ILE A 253 1.25 -8.89 -21.59
C ILE A 253 0.34 -10.06 -21.20
N PHE A 254 0.50 -11.22 -21.86
CA PHE A 254 -0.27 -12.42 -21.54
C PHE A 254 -0.08 -12.84 -20.09
N GLY A 255 1.18 -12.92 -19.63
CA GLY A 255 1.50 -13.21 -18.24
C GLY A 255 0.88 -12.20 -17.27
N ALA A 256 0.91 -10.90 -17.60
CA ALA A 256 0.28 -9.87 -16.78
C ALA A 256 -1.23 -10.03 -16.66
N VAL A 257 -1.92 -10.35 -17.76
CA VAL A 257 -3.36 -10.62 -17.75
C VAL A 257 -3.67 -11.84 -16.86
N VAL A 258 -2.88 -12.92 -16.98
CA VAL A 258 -3.02 -14.10 -16.11
C VAL A 258 -2.77 -13.74 -14.65
N GLY A 259 -1.73 -12.96 -14.36
CA GLY A 259 -1.41 -12.49 -13.01
C GLY A 259 -2.57 -11.72 -12.38
N VAL A 260 -3.15 -10.75 -13.10
CA VAL A 260 -4.32 -9.99 -12.65
C VAL A 260 -5.50 -10.91 -12.38
N ILE A 261 -5.77 -11.88 -13.27
CA ILE A 261 -6.85 -12.85 -13.09
C ILE A 261 -6.64 -13.69 -11.82
N VAL A 262 -5.42 -14.16 -11.56
CA VAL A 262 -5.11 -14.94 -10.35
C VAL A 262 -5.29 -14.11 -9.09
N VAL A 263 -4.81 -12.86 -9.07
CA VAL A 263 -4.98 -11.95 -7.92
C VAL A 263 -6.46 -11.67 -7.67
N ALA A 264 -7.22 -11.35 -8.73
CA ALA A 264 -8.66 -11.10 -8.64
C ALA A 264 -9.42 -12.35 -8.15
N ALA A 265 -9.09 -13.51 -8.72
CA ALA A 265 -9.70 -14.77 -8.34
C ALA A 265 -9.48 -15.09 -6.87
N ILE A 266 -8.30 -14.84 -6.32
CA ILE A 266 -8.02 -15.07 -4.88
C ILE A 266 -8.74 -14.05 -4.01
N ASN A 267 -8.61 -12.75 -4.31
CA ASN A 267 -9.14 -11.67 -3.46
C ASN A 267 -10.67 -11.66 -3.39
N TYR A 268 -11.34 -11.98 -4.50
CA TYR A 268 -12.80 -11.91 -4.64
C TYR A 268 -13.46 -13.29 -4.70
N TRP A 269 -12.71 -14.37 -4.42
CA TRP A 269 -13.27 -15.73 -4.38
C TRP A 269 -14.48 -15.86 -3.47
N PRO A 270 -14.45 -15.34 -2.22
CA PRO A 270 -15.57 -15.52 -1.30
C PRO A 270 -16.82 -14.76 -1.79
N ASP A 271 -16.64 -13.57 -2.35
CA ASP A 271 -17.72 -12.74 -2.88
C ASP A 271 -18.38 -13.41 -4.10
N LEU A 272 -17.56 -13.99 -4.99
CA LEU A 272 -18.02 -14.59 -6.24
C LEU A 272 -18.65 -15.98 -6.05
N THR A 273 -18.11 -16.79 -5.15
CA THR A 273 -18.48 -18.22 -5.02
C THR A 273 -19.24 -18.56 -3.74
N GLN A 274 -19.35 -17.62 -2.81
CA GLN A 274 -19.95 -17.82 -1.48
C GLN A 274 -19.29 -18.97 -0.70
N ARG A 275 -18.03 -19.29 -1.01
CA ARG A 275 -17.23 -20.36 -0.39
C ARG A 275 -15.94 -19.79 0.21
N PRO A 276 -15.42 -20.39 1.30
CA PRO A 276 -14.12 -20.00 1.83
C PRO A 276 -13.05 -20.19 0.75
N GLY A 277 -12.27 -19.13 0.52
CA GLY A 277 -11.19 -19.08 -0.46
C GLY A 277 -9.81 -19.15 0.17
N ILE A 278 -8.80 -18.95 -0.66
CA ILE A 278 -7.42 -18.75 -0.22
C ILE A 278 -7.33 -17.35 0.43
N SER A 279 -6.54 -17.19 1.48
CA SER A 279 -6.30 -15.88 2.10
C SER A 279 -5.74 -14.87 1.09
N PHE A 280 -6.22 -13.62 1.18
CA PHE A 280 -5.78 -12.48 0.35
C PHE A 280 -4.26 -12.23 0.43
N LEU A 281 -3.59 -12.68 1.48
CA LEU A 281 -2.13 -12.60 1.64
C LEU A 281 -1.39 -13.36 0.52
N TRP A 282 -1.97 -14.45 0.01
CA TRP A 282 -1.39 -15.23 -1.07
C TRP A 282 -1.66 -14.66 -2.46
N ALA A 283 -2.57 -13.69 -2.59
CA ALA A 283 -2.96 -13.14 -3.87
C ALA A 283 -1.76 -12.56 -4.63
N MET A 284 -0.94 -11.75 -3.96
CA MET A 284 0.25 -11.14 -4.57
C MET A 284 1.35 -12.16 -4.92
N PRO A 285 1.84 -13.00 -3.97
CA PRO A 285 2.88 -13.98 -4.29
C PRO A 285 2.47 -14.91 -5.43
N LEU A 286 1.25 -15.47 -5.37
CA LEU A 286 0.77 -16.40 -6.38
C LEU A 286 0.50 -15.72 -7.72
N GLY A 287 -0.07 -14.51 -7.71
CA GLY A 287 -0.27 -13.72 -8.93
C GLY A 287 1.03 -13.39 -9.64
N PHE A 288 2.05 -12.98 -8.88
CA PHE A 288 3.38 -12.68 -9.42
C PHE A 288 4.06 -13.93 -10.01
N ILE A 289 4.01 -15.07 -9.30
CA ILE A 289 4.56 -16.33 -9.80
C ILE A 289 3.82 -16.78 -11.06
N ALA A 290 2.49 -16.73 -11.05
CA ALA A 290 1.66 -17.11 -12.21
C ALA A 290 2.01 -16.26 -13.43
N GLN A 291 2.19 -14.96 -13.25
CA GLN A 291 2.61 -14.06 -14.33
C GLN A 291 3.99 -14.40 -14.89
N ILE A 292 5.00 -14.63 -14.04
CA ILE A 292 6.34 -14.97 -14.50
C ILE A 292 6.32 -16.29 -15.27
N VAL A 293 5.66 -17.31 -14.72
CA VAL A 293 5.61 -18.64 -15.32
C VAL A 293 4.88 -18.60 -16.65
N THR A 294 3.65 -18.09 -16.68
CA THR A 294 2.84 -18.07 -17.90
C THR A 294 3.40 -17.10 -18.93
N GLY A 295 3.95 -15.96 -18.52
CA GLY A 295 4.59 -15.01 -19.44
C GLY A 295 5.88 -15.55 -20.03
N SER A 296 6.68 -16.28 -19.26
CA SER A 296 7.90 -16.93 -19.75
C SER A 296 7.58 -18.05 -20.74
N LEU A 297 6.58 -18.88 -20.44
CA LEU A 297 6.10 -19.93 -21.33
C LEU A 297 5.50 -19.37 -22.62
N ALA A 298 4.65 -18.35 -22.53
CA ALA A 298 4.08 -17.68 -23.69
C ALA A 298 5.14 -16.98 -24.55
N SER A 299 6.27 -16.57 -23.96
CA SER A 299 7.39 -15.99 -24.70
C SER A 299 8.22 -17.01 -25.49
N LEU A 300 8.03 -18.31 -25.24
CA LEU A 300 8.60 -19.37 -26.10
C LEU A 300 7.85 -19.50 -27.42
N LEU A 301 6.60 -19.04 -27.48
CA LEU A 301 5.84 -18.98 -28.73
C LEU A 301 6.49 -17.93 -29.65
N PRO A 302 6.60 -18.20 -30.96
CA PRO A 302 7.19 -17.27 -31.94
C PRO A 302 6.27 -16.08 -32.28
N LEU A 303 5.46 -15.61 -31.32
CA LEU A 303 4.52 -14.51 -31.47
C LEU A 303 5.15 -13.23 -30.88
N GLY A 304 5.27 -12.18 -31.70
CA GLY A 304 5.74 -10.87 -31.23
C GLY A 304 7.23 -10.80 -30.89
N ARG A 305 8.07 -11.70 -31.41
CA ARG A 305 9.53 -11.50 -31.42
C ARG A 305 9.83 -10.29 -32.29
N GLN A 306 10.32 -9.21 -31.68
CA GLN A 306 10.97 -8.16 -32.46
C GLN A 306 12.25 -8.78 -33.07
N PRO A 307 12.54 -8.53 -34.36
CA PRO A 307 13.83 -8.91 -34.92
C PRO A 307 14.92 -8.34 -34.02
N ALA A 308 15.91 -9.16 -33.64
CA ALA A 308 17.05 -8.67 -32.88
C ALA A 308 17.61 -7.43 -33.61
N GLU A 309 17.64 -6.29 -32.95
CA GLU A 309 18.36 -5.13 -33.47
C GLU A 309 19.81 -5.60 -33.70
N VAL A 310 20.16 -5.73 -34.98
CA VAL A 310 21.52 -6.01 -35.44
C VAL A 310 22.41 -4.93 -34.83
N GLY A 311 23.40 -5.38 -34.08
CA GLY A 311 24.20 -4.53 -33.22
C GLY A 311 24.69 -3.25 -33.91
N HIS A 312 24.35 -2.10 -33.33
CA HIS A 312 25.19 -0.93 -33.50
C HIS A 312 26.48 -1.17 -32.73
N GLN A 313 27.50 -1.53 -33.50
CA GLN A 313 28.91 -1.51 -33.14
C GLN A 313 29.21 -0.29 -32.27
N ARG A 314 29.65 -0.52 -31.03
CA ARG A 314 30.43 0.47 -30.28
C ARG A 314 31.88 0.31 -30.72
N SER A 315 32.32 1.19 -31.62
CA SER A 315 33.71 1.66 -31.68
C SER A 315 33.95 2.67 -30.57
#